data_AF-A0A8S3EXY5-F1
#
_entry.id   AF-A0A8S3EXY5-F1
#
_cell.length_a   1.000
_cell.length_b   1.000
_cell.length_c   1.000
_cell.angle_alpha   90.00
_cell.angle_beta   90.00
_cell.angle_gamma   90.00
#
_symmetry.space_group_name_H-M   'P 1'
#
loop_
_entity.id
_entity.type
_entity.pdbx_description
1 polymer ?
#
loop_
_entity_poly.entity_id
_entity_poly.type
_entity_poly.pdbx_seq_one_letter_code
_entity_poly.pdbx_strand_id
1 'polypeptide(L)'
;MSSDTSAELQASFKRFILTFLEYIDKYFSQNVAFLEAIRHFGYGIENLTWNQVQKCIEITKIKGLNEDDLFNEFTELKLTFEMIQKKEVPLLDQIQFFLSNEGQEEIRNSSTTSIHQSESDEEDEEEQTKVIRSDQLWAMLLAVNATPTPNMKKLICFLYSIPASNAHVESIFSDMKHLLSDSRNRMSVDLVSAELQIRRNSSLSCTDMHQYLLSDKELLGAISSNNKYAFKKQRVQ
;
A
#
# COMPACT_ATOMS: atom_id res chain seq x y z
N MET A 1 -32.27 -0.87 -46.13
CA MET A 1 -31.67 0.07 -45.15
C MET A 1 -31.22 -0.61 -43.85
N SER A 2 -30.95 -1.93 -43.81
CA SER A 2 -30.60 -2.65 -42.56
C SER A 2 -29.22 -3.33 -42.57
N SER A 3 -28.51 -3.35 -43.70
CA SER A 3 -27.20 -4.00 -43.84
C SER A 3 -26.04 -3.09 -43.45
N ASP A 4 -26.13 -1.79 -43.76
CA ASP A 4 -25.05 -0.81 -43.48
C ASP A 4 -24.84 -0.57 -41.99
N THR A 5 -25.91 -0.53 -41.20
CA THR A 5 -25.85 -0.33 -39.75
C THR A 5 -25.20 -1.51 -39.02
N SER A 6 -25.38 -2.73 -39.54
CA SER A 6 -24.74 -3.94 -38.99
C SER A 6 -23.24 -3.95 -39.29
N ALA A 7 -22.84 -3.55 -40.50
CA ALA A 7 -21.44 -3.45 -40.90
C ALA A 7 -20.70 -2.34 -40.14
N GLU A 8 -21.33 -1.17 -39.94
CA GLU A 8 -20.78 -0.07 -39.13
C GLU A 8 -20.63 -0.45 -37.66
N LEU A 9 -21.60 -1.19 -37.08
CA LEU A 9 -21.51 -1.67 -35.72
C LEU A 9 -20.37 -2.69 -35.55
N GLN A 10 -20.23 -3.62 -36.49
CA GLN A 10 -19.11 -4.57 -36.50
C GLN A 10 -17.75 -3.88 -36.65
N ALA A 11 -17.65 -2.87 -37.52
CA ALA A 11 -16.43 -2.08 -37.69
C ALA A 11 -16.07 -1.31 -36.42
N SER A 12 -17.07 -0.71 -35.77
CA SER A 12 -16.89 0.02 -34.50
C SER A 12 -16.46 -0.91 -33.37
N PHE A 13 -17.09 -2.08 -33.25
CA PHE A 13 -16.72 -3.09 -32.26
C PHE A 13 -15.30 -3.61 -32.51
N LYS A 14 -14.94 -3.90 -33.76
CA LYS A 14 -13.57 -4.31 -34.12
C LYS A 14 -12.55 -3.24 -33.75
N ARG A 15 -12.85 -1.96 -34.01
CA ARG A 15 -11.97 -0.84 -33.62
C ARG A 15 -11.83 -0.73 -32.10
N PHE A 16 -12.93 -0.91 -31.36
CA PHE A 16 -12.88 -0.95 -29.90
C PHE A 16 -11.97 -2.07 -29.39
N ILE A 17 -12.13 -3.29 -29.90
CA ILE A 17 -11.29 -4.43 -29.51
C ILE A 17 -9.81 -4.17 -29.83
N LEU A 18 -9.50 -3.63 -31.02
CA LEU A 18 -8.12 -3.31 -31.38
C LEU A 18 -7.52 -2.24 -30.46
N THR A 19 -8.23 -1.16 -30.18
CA THR A 19 -7.78 -0.13 -29.23
C THR A 19 -7.59 -0.69 -27.83
N PHE A 20 -8.47 -1.59 -27.39
CA PHE A 20 -8.36 -2.25 -26.09
C PHE A 20 -7.12 -3.15 -26.04
N LEU A 21 -6.85 -3.93 -27.08
CA LEU A 21 -5.65 -4.75 -27.18
C LEU A 21 -4.38 -3.89 -27.22
N GLU A 22 -4.37 -2.79 -27.98
CA GLU A 22 -3.26 -1.83 -27.98
C GLU A 22 -3.05 -1.19 -26.61
N TYR A 23 -4.12 -0.88 -25.89
CA TYR A 23 -4.05 -0.35 -24.53
C TYR A 23 -3.47 -1.37 -23.55
N ILE A 24 -3.94 -2.62 -23.59
CA ILE A 24 -3.35 -3.72 -22.81
C ILE A 24 -1.88 -3.88 -23.16
N ASP A 25 -1.53 -3.88 -24.44
CA ASP A 25 -0.15 -4.12 -24.86
C ASP A 25 0.78 -2.98 -24.43
N LYS A 26 0.30 -1.75 -24.54
CA LYS A 26 1.05 -0.56 -24.15
C LYS A 26 1.28 -0.46 -22.64
N TYR A 27 0.27 -0.78 -21.82
CA TYR A 27 0.29 -0.47 -20.39
C TYR A 27 0.41 -1.69 -19.47
N PHE A 28 -0.04 -2.87 -19.91
CA PHE A 28 -0.03 -4.09 -19.11
C PHE A 28 1.04 -5.07 -19.56
N SER A 29 1.25 -5.31 -20.87
CA SER A 29 2.22 -6.32 -21.36
C SER A 29 3.64 -6.12 -20.82
N GLN A 30 4.06 -4.86 -20.67
CA GLN A 30 5.40 -4.53 -20.12
C GLN A 30 5.59 -4.95 -18.65
N ASN A 31 4.49 -5.09 -17.91
CA ASN A 31 4.50 -5.40 -16.47
C ASN A 31 3.86 -6.76 -16.17
N VAL A 32 3.49 -7.58 -17.16
CA VAL A 32 2.84 -8.88 -16.92
C VAL A 32 3.68 -9.77 -16.02
N ALA A 33 4.98 -9.89 -16.30
CA ALA A 33 5.88 -10.72 -15.50
C ALA A 33 5.97 -10.24 -14.04
N PHE A 34 5.98 -8.91 -13.83
CA PHE A 34 5.95 -8.29 -12.51
C PHE A 34 4.64 -8.57 -11.78
N LEU A 35 3.50 -8.30 -12.42
CA LEU A 35 2.18 -8.53 -11.85
C LEU A 35 1.95 -10.01 -11.51
N GLU A 36 2.40 -10.91 -12.37
CA GLU A 36 2.35 -12.34 -12.15
C GLU A 36 3.18 -12.75 -10.93
N ALA A 37 4.40 -12.23 -10.81
CA ALA A 37 5.29 -12.54 -9.69
C ALA A 37 4.74 -12.08 -8.34
N ILE A 38 4.17 -10.87 -8.27
CA ILE A 38 3.61 -10.35 -7.01
C ILE A 38 2.27 -10.98 -6.64
N ARG A 39 1.47 -11.43 -7.62
CA ARG A 39 0.12 -11.99 -7.40
C ARG A 39 0.15 -13.19 -6.46
N HIS A 40 1.22 -13.99 -6.49
CA HIS A 40 1.37 -15.16 -5.63
C HIS A 40 1.31 -14.84 -4.13
N PHE A 41 1.72 -13.64 -3.72
CA PHE A 41 1.69 -13.22 -2.33
C PHE A 41 0.28 -12.90 -1.83
N GLY A 42 -0.69 -12.70 -2.75
CA GLY A 42 -2.09 -12.44 -2.44
C GLY A 42 -2.91 -13.68 -2.08
N TYR A 43 -2.45 -14.88 -2.44
CA TYR A 43 -3.15 -16.16 -2.19
C TYR A 43 -2.74 -16.82 -0.86
N GLY A 44 -2.06 -16.07 0.02
CA GLY A 44 -1.59 -16.56 1.30
C GLY A 44 -0.27 -17.35 1.21
N ILE A 45 0.43 -17.42 2.34
CA ILE A 45 1.75 -18.07 2.41
C ILE A 45 1.66 -19.57 2.11
N GLU A 46 0.54 -20.24 2.38
CA GLU A 46 0.33 -21.67 2.15
C GLU A 46 0.60 -22.11 0.70
N ASN A 47 0.15 -21.30 -0.27
CA ASN A 47 0.25 -21.57 -1.69
C ASN A 47 1.54 -21.02 -2.31
N LEU A 48 2.29 -20.22 -1.55
CA LEU A 48 3.52 -19.60 -2.00
C LEU A 48 4.67 -20.63 -1.98
N THR A 49 5.40 -20.72 -3.09
CA THR A 49 6.59 -21.58 -3.23
C THR A 49 7.86 -20.75 -3.25
N TRP A 50 8.99 -21.34 -2.87
CA TRP A 50 10.28 -20.65 -2.90
C TRP A 50 10.64 -20.12 -4.30
N ASN A 51 10.36 -20.89 -5.36
CA ASN A 51 10.59 -20.45 -6.73
C ASN A 51 9.84 -19.15 -7.06
N GLN A 52 8.60 -19.01 -6.59
CA GLN A 52 7.82 -17.78 -6.78
C GLN A 52 8.43 -16.60 -6.01
N VAL A 53 8.96 -16.83 -4.81
CA VAL A 53 9.70 -15.82 -4.04
C VAL A 53 10.96 -15.39 -4.81
N GLN A 54 11.74 -16.34 -5.34
CA GLN A 54 12.94 -16.08 -6.14
C GLN A 54 12.62 -15.27 -7.41
N LYS A 55 11.60 -15.66 -8.17
CA LYS A 55 11.14 -14.93 -9.35
C LYS A 55 10.71 -13.50 -8.98
N CYS A 56 10.07 -13.33 -7.82
CA CYS A 56 9.67 -12.02 -7.34
C CYS A 56 10.86 -11.13 -6.98
N ILE A 57 11.85 -11.62 -6.23
CA ILE A 57 13.05 -10.82 -5.89
C ILE A 57 13.88 -10.47 -7.14
N GLU A 58 13.97 -11.37 -8.12
CA GLU A 58 14.68 -11.14 -9.38
C GLU A 58 14.05 -10.00 -10.18
N ILE A 59 12.71 -10.00 -10.29
CA ILE A 59 11.98 -9.00 -11.06
C ILE A 59 11.90 -7.66 -10.31
N THR A 60 11.65 -7.68 -8.99
CA THR A 60 11.50 -6.47 -8.18
C THR A 60 12.82 -5.78 -7.88
N LYS A 61 13.94 -6.50 -7.91
CA LYS A 61 15.31 -6.00 -7.67
C LYS A 61 15.43 -5.21 -6.35
N ILE A 62 14.74 -5.67 -5.31
CA ILE A 62 14.77 -5.05 -3.99
C ILE A 62 16.21 -5.09 -3.45
N LYS A 63 16.74 -3.93 -3.07
CA LYS A 63 18.12 -3.80 -2.59
C LYS A 63 18.26 -4.27 -1.15
N GLY A 64 19.40 -4.88 -0.84
CA GLY A 64 19.77 -5.24 0.54
C GLY A 64 18.95 -6.40 1.12
N LEU A 65 18.51 -7.32 0.26
CA LEU A 65 18.05 -8.65 0.65
C LEU A 65 19.24 -9.61 0.63
N ASN A 66 19.34 -10.46 1.65
CA ASN A 66 20.20 -11.65 1.64
C ASN A 66 19.32 -12.85 1.26
N GLU A 67 19.61 -13.51 0.13
CA GLU A 67 18.80 -14.61 -0.39
C GLU A 67 18.83 -15.86 0.50
N ASP A 68 19.98 -16.19 1.08
CA ASP A 68 20.12 -17.35 1.98
C ASP A 68 19.32 -17.14 3.27
N ASP A 69 19.44 -15.95 3.87
CA ASP A 69 18.65 -15.57 5.04
C ASP A 69 17.15 -15.53 4.69
N LEU A 70 16.79 -15.00 3.52
CA LEU A 70 15.41 -14.94 3.04
C LEU A 70 14.80 -16.34 2.88
N PHE A 71 15.57 -17.33 2.41
CA PHE A 71 15.10 -18.72 2.32
C PHE A 71 14.80 -19.32 3.69
N ASN A 72 15.69 -19.09 4.65
CA ASN A 72 15.51 -19.54 6.03
C ASN A 72 14.27 -18.87 6.64
N GLU A 73 14.14 -17.55 6.51
CA GLU A 73 12.98 -16.79 6.96
C GLU A 73 11.66 -17.26 6.32
N PHE A 74 11.68 -17.59 5.02
CA PHE A 74 10.51 -18.13 4.31
C PHE A 74 10.08 -19.48 4.89
N THR A 75 11.04 -20.38 5.14
CA THR A 75 10.79 -21.69 5.76
C THR A 75 10.21 -21.53 7.17
N GLU A 76 10.78 -20.65 7.98
CA GLU A 76 10.30 -20.37 9.34
C GLU A 76 8.86 -19.83 9.34
N LEU A 77 8.54 -18.89 8.44
CA LEU A 77 7.18 -18.36 8.34
C LEU A 77 6.17 -19.42 7.88
N LYS A 78 6.56 -20.36 7.03
CA LYS A 78 5.73 -21.52 6.65
C LYS A 78 5.43 -22.40 7.87
N LEU A 79 6.44 -22.71 8.68
CA LEU A 79 6.26 -23.49 9.91
C LEU A 79 5.36 -22.76 10.90
N THR A 80 5.54 -21.45 11.07
CA THR A 80 4.68 -20.62 11.92
C THR A 80 3.24 -20.63 11.44
N PHE A 81 3.01 -20.52 10.13
CA PHE A 81 1.67 -20.62 9.56
C PHE A 81 1.03 -21.99 9.83
N GLU A 82 1.77 -23.08 9.67
CA GLU A 82 1.26 -24.43 10.01
C GLU A 82 0.93 -24.57 11.50
N MET A 83 1.72 -23.97 12.40
CA MET A 83 1.43 -23.95 13.83
C MET A 83 0.13 -23.18 14.13
N ILE A 84 -0.09 -22.05 13.47
CA ILE A 84 -1.32 -21.25 13.59
C ILE A 84 -2.52 -22.04 13.10
N GLN A 85 -2.40 -22.76 11.98
CA GLN A 85 -3.48 -23.59 11.42
C GLN A 85 -3.83 -24.80 12.29
N LYS A 86 -2.88 -25.34 13.07
CA LYS A 86 -3.12 -26.48 13.98
C LYS A 86 -3.86 -26.10 15.26
N LYS A 87 -4.03 -24.81 15.55
CA LYS A 87 -4.81 -24.37 16.72
C LYS A 87 -6.29 -24.65 16.49
N GLU A 88 -7.00 -24.95 17.58
CA GLU A 88 -8.46 -25.20 17.55
C GLU A 88 -9.27 -23.96 17.16
N VAL A 89 -8.68 -22.76 17.28
CA VAL A 89 -9.30 -21.49 16.92
C VAL A 89 -9.20 -21.25 15.41
N PRO A 90 -10.30 -20.89 14.71
CA PRO A 90 -10.27 -20.56 13.29
C PRO A 90 -9.26 -19.46 12.95
N LEU A 91 -8.58 -19.58 11.80
CA LEU A 91 -7.54 -18.62 11.38
C LEU A 91 -8.06 -17.18 11.31
N LEU A 92 -9.30 -16.98 10.87
CA LEU A 92 -9.90 -15.66 10.80
C LEU A 92 -10.08 -15.04 12.19
N ASP A 93 -10.56 -15.81 13.16
CA ASP A 93 -10.78 -15.33 14.53
C ASP A 93 -9.43 -14.99 15.18
N GLN A 94 -8.39 -15.78 14.90
CA GLN A 94 -7.02 -15.47 15.33
C GLN A 94 -6.49 -14.15 14.73
N ILE A 95 -6.77 -13.88 13.44
CA ILE A 95 -6.39 -12.63 12.78
C ILE A 95 -7.18 -11.45 13.34
N GLN A 96 -8.49 -11.61 13.55
CA GLN A 96 -9.32 -10.57 14.15
C GLN A 96 -8.85 -10.23 15.56
N PHE A 97 -8.56 -11.25 16.37
CA PHE A 97 -7.97 -11.06 17.70
C PHE A 97 -6.63 -10.31 17.64
N PHE A 98 -5.74 -10.67 16.71
CA PHE A 98 -4.47 -9.96 16.48
C PHE A 98 -4.65 -8.48 16.12
N LEU A 99 -5.66 -8.17 15.30
CA LEU A 99 -5.93 -6.80 14.85
C LEU A 99 -6.62 -5.96 15.93
N SER A 100 -7.33 -6.59 16.87
CA SER A 100 -7.85 -5.93 18.06
C SER A 100 -6.70 -5.45 18.96
N ASN A 101 -6.89 -4.31 19.62
CA ASN A 101 -5.86 -3.68 20.48
C ASN A 101 -5.31 -4.65 21.56
N GLU A 102 -6.11 -5.63 22.01
CA GLU A 102 -5.71 -6.65 22.99
C GLU A 102 -4.65 -7.62 22.44
N GLY A 103 -4.75 -8.03 21.16
CA GLY A 103 -3.80 -8.96 20.54
C GLY A 103 -2.41 -8.37 20.27
N GLN A 104 -2.30 -7.05 20.09
CA GLN A 104 -1.01 -6.38 19.89
C GLN A 104 -0.22 -6.20 21.19
N GLU A 105 -0.91 -6.04 22.33
CA GLU A 105 -0.28 -5.91 23.65
C GLU A 105 0.22 -7.27 24.19
N GLU A 106 -0.50 -8.37 23.93
CA GLU A 106 -0.10 -9.72 24.36
C GLU A 106 1.12 -10.27 23.60
N ILE A 107 1.22 -10.03 22.29
CA ILE A 107 2.39 -10.45 21.48
C ILE A 107 3.65 -9.70 21.90
N ARG A 108 3.52 -8.48 22.44
CA ARG A 108 4.63 -7.71 23.00
C ARG A 108 5.15 -8.28 24.33
N ASN A 109 4.35 -9.07 25.06
CA ASN A 109 4.58 -9.29 26.49
C ASN A 109 4.88 -10.72 26.97
N SER A 110 4.70 -11.81 26.20
CA SER A 110 5.50 -13.07 26.31
C SER A 110 4.86 -14.30 25.65
N SER A 111 5.74 -15.25 25.31
CA SER A 111 5.48 -16.70 25.27
C SER A 111 4.55 -17.16 26.41
N THR A 112 3.61 -18.06 26.09
CA THR A 112 2.81 -18.95 26.99
C THR A 112 1.37 -18.52 27.35
N THR A 113 0.42 -19.12 26.60
CA THR A 113 -0.86 -19.77 26.98
C THR A 113 -2.08 -19.02 27.59
N SER A 114 -3.24 -19.41 27.02
CA SER A 114 -4.65 -19.45 27.47
C SER A 114 -5.48 -18.16 27.46
N ILE A 115 -6.45 -18.12 26.53
CA ILE A 115 -7.49 -17.09 26.48
C ILE A 115 -8.84 -17.72 26.85
N HIS A 116 -9.48 -17.09 27.83
CA HIS A 116 -10.82 -17.33 28.33
C HIS A 116 -11.85 -16.78 27.33
N GLN A 117 -12.91 -17.53 27.05
CA GLN A 117 -14.06 -17.08 26.26
C GLN A 117 -14.85 -16.00 26.99
N SER A 118 -15.17 -14.90 26.31
CA SER A 118 -16.23 -13.95 26.68
C SER A 118 -17.12 -13.69 25.49
N GLU A 119 -18.41 -13.99 25.65
CA GLU A 119 -19.52 -13.70 24.74
C GLU A 119 -20.05 -12.27 24.95
N SER A 120 -20.35 -11.58 23.84
CA SER A 120 -21.32 -10.47 23.68
C SER A 120 -21.06 -9.83 22.30
N ASP A 121 -21.98 -9.29 21.51
CA ASP A 121 -23.44 -9.29 21.43
C ASP A 121 -23.75 -9.03 19.94
N GLU A 122 -24.86 -9.56 19.45
CA GLU A 122 -25.31 -9.50 18.05
C GLU A 122 -25.85 -8.11 17.67
N GLU A 123 -25.28 -7.46 16.64
CA GLU A 123 -26.00 -6.47 15.81
C GLU A 123 -25.58 -6.59 14.33
N ASP A 124 -26.55 -7.00 13.51
CA ASP A 124 -26.74 -6.82 12.06
C ASP A 124 -25.49 -6.55 11.18
N GLU A 125 -24.85 -7.62 10.67
CA GLU A 125 -23.98 -7.53 9.49
C GLU A 125 -24.52 -8.43 8.37
N GLU A 126 -24.87 -7.79 7.25
CA GLU A 126 -25.02 -8.42 5.94
C GLU A 126 -23.86 -9.41 5.74
N GLU A 127 -24.19 -10.61 5.27
CA GLU A 127 -23.30 -11.76 5.10
C GLU A 127 -22.13 -11.46 4.14
N GLN A 128 -21.19 -10.62 4.58
CA GLN A 128 -19.87 -10.48 4.01
C GLN A 128 -19.21 -11.82 4.25
N THR A 129 -19.09 -12.61 3.18
CA THR A 129 -18.21 -13.77 3.16
C THR A 129 -16.92 -13.37 3.85
N LYS A 130 -16.68 -13.99 5.01
CA LYS A 130 -15.60 -13.73 5.95
C LYS A 130 -14.25 -14.07 5.30
N VAL A 131 -13.82 -13.25 4.34
CA VAL A 131 -12.62 -13.45 3.53
C VAL A 131 -11.43 -12.86 4.28
N ILE A 132 -10.44 -13.72 4.57
CA ILE A 132 -9.18 -13.29 5.15
C ILE A 132 -8.46 -12.41 4.13
N ARG A 133 -8.20 -11.16 4.48
CA ARG A 133 -7.38 -10.30 3.65
C ARG A 133 -5.91 -10.68 3.78
N SER A 134 -5.24 -10.78 2.64
CA SER A 134 -3.86 -11.24 2.58
C SER A 134 -2.88 -10.33 3.35
N ASP A 135 -3.10 -9.01 3.35
CA ASP A 135 -2.28 -8.06 4.10
C ASP A 135 -2.35 -8.29 5.62
N GLN A 136 -3.54 -8.63 6.14
CA GLN A 136 -3.75 -8.92 7.55
C GLN A 136 -3.05 -10.22 7.97
N LEU A 137 -3.13 -11.25 7.12
CA LEU A 137 -2.42 -12.51 7.33
C LEU A 137 -0.91 -12.29 7.40
N TRP A 138 -0.34 -11.54 6.45
CA TRP A 138 1.10 -11.24 6.46
C TRP A 138 1.52 -10.39 7.66
N ALA A 139 0.70 -9.42 8.07
CA ALA A 139 0.96 -8.61 9.26
C ALA A 139 1.03 -9.48 10.53
N MET A 140 0.06 -10.38 10.72
CA MET A 140 0.05 -11.32 11.84
C MET A 140 1.26 -12.26 11.78
N LEU A 141 1.54 -12.87 10.62
CA LEU A 141 2.65 -13.80 10.48
C LEU A 141 4.00 -13.16 10.82
N LEU A 142 4.25 -11.95 10.29
CA LEU A 142 5.48 -11.22 10.58
C LEU A 142 5.60 -10.77 12.04
N ALA A 143 4.48 -10.62 12.75
CA ALA A 143 4.45 -10.19 14.16
C ALA A 143 4.56 -11.36 15.14
N VAL A 144 3.87 -12.48 14.86
CA VAL A 144 3.80 -13.66 15.74
C VAL A 144 5.03 -14.55 15.59
N ASN A 145 5.75 -14.46 14.46
CA ASN A 145 6.92 -15.30 14.23
C ASN A 145 7.98 -15.10 15.32
N ALA A 146 8.42 -16.20 15.94
CA ALA A 146 9.37 -16.15 17.05
C ALA A 146 10.75 -15.63 16.62
N THR A 147 11.15 -15.90 15.38
CA THR A 147 12.42 -15.44 14.82
C THR A 147 12.22 -14.15 14.02
N PRO A 148 13.12 -13.16 14.13
CA PRO A 148 13.05 -11.98 13.27
C PRO A 148 13.17 -12.36 11.80
N THR A 149 12.30 -11.80 10.96
CA THR A 149 12.27 -12.05 9.50
C THR A 149 12.48 -10.75 8.71
N PRO A 150 13.66 -10.09 8.85
CA PRO A 150 13.89 -8.78 8.26
C PRO A 150 13.88 -8.76 6.72
N ASN A 151 14.33 -9.82 6.05
CA ASN A 151 14.34 -9.88 4.59
C ASN A 151 12.92 -10.11 4.03
N MET A 152 12.16 -11.03 4.62
CA MET A 152 10.76 -11.24 4.29
C MET A 152 9.91 -10.01 4.61
N LYS A 153 10.14 -9.37 5.76
CA LYS A 153 9.46 -8.11 6.10
C LYS A 153 9.70 -7.03 5.05
N LYS A 154 10.95 -6.82 4.61
CA LYS A 154 11.27 -5.87 3.53
C LYS A 154 10.52 -6.21 2.24
N LEU A 155 10.51 -7.48 1.84
CA LEU A 155 9.81 -7.94 0.65
C LEU A 155 8.30 -7.68 0.75
N ILE A 156 7.65 -8.11 1.83
CA ILE A 156 6.21 -7.92 2.05
C ILE A 156 5.86 -6.44 2.13
N CYS A 157 6.60 -5.63 2.88
CA CYS A 157 6.36 -4.19 2.96
C CYS A 157 6.50 -3.51 1.59
N PHE A 158 7.48 -3.93 0.77
CA PHE A 158 7.59 -3.44 -0.60
C PHE A 158 6.36 -3.80 -1.43
N LEU A 159 5.92 -5.06 -1.39
CA LEU A 159 4.77 -5.52 -2.17
C LEU A 159 3.48 -4.76 -1.81
N TYR A 160 3.21 -4.56 -0.51
CA TYR A 160 2.03 -3.83 -0.05
C TYR A 160 2.16 -2.31 -0.11
N SER A 161 3.35 -1.77 -0.42
CA SER A 161 3.52 -0.35 -0.74
C SER A 161 3.05 -0.01 -2.16
N ILE A 162 2.85 -1.03 -3.01
CA ILE A 162 2.32 -0.84 -4.36
C ILE A 162 0.82 -0.58 -4.25
N PRO A 163 0.32 0.61 -4.61
CA PRO A 163 -1.10 0.90 -4.52
C PRO A 163 -1.88 0.04 -5.52
N ALA A 164 -2.90 -0.67 -5.03
CA ALA A 164 -3.79 -1.49 -5.86
C ALA A 164 -4.77 -0.66 -6.70
N SER A 165 -4.87 0.63 -6.45
CA SER A 165 -5.79 1.55 -7.12
C SER A 165 -5.14 2.90 -7.36
N ASN A 166 -5.53 3.53 -8.47
CA ASN A 166 -5.21 4.91 -8.77
C ASN A 166 -6.02 5.91 -7.93
N ALA A 167 -7.02 5.48 -7.16
CA ALA A 167 -7.90 6.36 -6.36
C ALA A 167 -7.11 7.30 -5.42
N HIS A 168 -6.01 6.83 -4.84
CA HIS A 168 -5.14 7.68 -4.02
C HIS A 168 -4.49 8.80 -4.84
N VAL A 169 -3.97 8.46 -6.03
CA VAL A 169 -3.37 9.43 -6.96
C VAL A 169 -4.44 10.37 -7.52
N GLU A 170 -5.64 9.88 -7.81
CA GLU A 170 -6.78 10.69 -8.24
C GLU A 170 -7.25 11.67 -7.15
N SER A 171 -7.19 11.29 -5.87
CA SER A 171 -7.43 12.21 -4.76
C SER A 171 -6.39 13.34 -4.73
N ILE A 172 -5.10 13.00 -4.92
CA ILE A 172 -4.03 14.02 -5.04
C ILE A 172 -4.27 14.93 -6.24
N PHE A 173 -4.68 14.39 -7.40
CA PHE A 173 -5.00 15.20 -8.58
C PHE A 173 -6.22 16.09 -8.39
N SER A 174 -7.22 15.62 -7.66
CA SER A 174 -8.41 16.42 -7.32
C SER A 174 -8.03 17.61 -6.45
N ASP A 175 -7.20 17.39 -5.42
CA ASP A 175 -6.65 18.47 -4.59
C ASP A 175 -5.80 19.45 -5.40
N MET A 176 -4.91 18.92 -6.26
CA MET A 176 -4.06 19.72 -7.13
C MET A 176 -4.90 20.59 -8.07
N LYS A 177 -5.96 20.02 -8.66
CA LYS A 177 -6.89 20.75 -9.53
C LYS A 177 -7.57 21.87 -8.76
N HIS A 178 -8.04 21.63 -7.54
CA HIS A 178 -8.64 22.66 -6.71
C HIS A 178 -7.67 23.84 -6.46
N LEU A 179 -6.42 23.55 -6.05
CA LEU A 179 -5.40 24.57 -5.77
C LEU A 179 -4.91 25.34 -7.02
N LEU A 180 -4.93 24.71 -8.20
CA LEU A 180 -4.51 25.33 -9.46
C LEU A 180 -5.63 26.05 -10.23
N SER A 181 -6.89 25.68 -10.03
CA SER A 181 -8.02 26.21 -10.81
C SER A 181 -8.83 27.29 -10.10
N ASP A 182 -8.66 27.49 -8.79
CA ASP A 182 -9.29 28.61 -8.08
C ASP A 182 -8.73 29.94 -8.60
N SER A 183 -9.51 30.65 -9.43
CA SER A 183 -9.10 31.90 -10.06
C SER A 183 -8.81 33.02 -9.05
N ARG A 184 -9.35 32.93 -7.84
CA ARG A 184 -9.16 33.92 -6.78
C ARG A 184 -7.92 33.61 -5.91
N ASN A 185 -7.55 32.34 -5.78
CA ASN A 185 -6.44 31.89 -4.92
C ASN A 185 -5.40 31.01 -5.64
N ARG A 186 -5.28 31.13 -6.98
CA ARG A 186 -4.42 30.25 -7.79
C ARG A 186 -2.98 30.28 -7.29
N MET A 187 -2.50 29.14 -6.82
CA MET A 187 -1.13 28.97 -6.37
C MET A 187 -0.18 28.63 -7.52
N SER A 188 1.13 28.87 -7.33
CA SER A 188 2.15 28.40 -8.28
C SER A 188 2.29 26.88 -8.20
N VAL A 189 2.74 26.25 -9.28
CA VAL A 189 2.98 24.79 -9.32
C VAL A 189 3.93 24.35 -8.21
N ASP A 190 5.00 25.11 -7.97
CA ASP A 190 5.98 24.82 -6.91
C ASP A 190 5.34 24.87 -5.51
N LEU A 191 4.45 25.84 -5.27
CA LEU A 191 3.75 25.97 -3.99
C LEU A 191 2.74 24.84 -3.77
N VAL A 192 1.95 24.52 -4.80
CA VAL A 192 1.01 23.38 -4.76
C VAL A 192 1.74 22.07 -4.52
N SER A 193 2.90 21.87 -5.16
CA SER A 193 3.72 20.67 -4.97
C SER A 193 4.23 20.57 -3.53
N ALA A 194 4.80 21.65 -2.99
CA ALA A 194 5.30 21.69 -1.61
C ALA A 194 4.16 21.48 -0.59
N GLU A 195 3.01 22.13 -0.79
CA GLU A 195 1.85 21.98 0.10
C GLU A 195 1.32 20.55 0.10
N LEU A 196 1.16 19.94 -1.09
CA LEU A 196 0.69 18.55 -1.20
C LEU A 196 1.66 17.58 -0.52
N GLN A 197 2.97 17.79 -0.69
CA GLN A 197 3.99 16.97 -0.04
C GLN A 197 3.92 17.07 1.49
N ILE A 198 3.80 18.27 2.04
CA ILE A 198 3.68 18.47 3.48
C ILE A 198 2.37 17.86 3.99
N ARG A 199 1.24 18.15 3.34
CA ARG A 199 -0.08 17.71 3.79
C ARG A 199 -0.26 16.19 3.71
N ARG A 200 0.35 15.52 2.73
CA ARG A 200 0.19 14.07 2.52
C ARG A 200 1.27 13.22 3.18
N ASN A 201 2.47 13.76 3.42
CA ASN A 201 3.59 12.99 3.98
C ASN A 201 3.96 13.41 5.41
N SER A 202 3.31 14.42 5.99
CA SER A 202 3.49 14.76 7.41
C SER A 202 2.65 13.83 8.28
N SER A 203 3.30 13.20 9.27
CA SER A 203 2.61 12.49 10.36
C SER A 203 2.20 13.42 11.51
N LEU A 204 2.56 14.71 11.44
CA LEU A 204 2.32 15.68 12.49
C LEU A 204 0.90 16.23 12.38
N SER A 205 0.22 16.35 13.53
CA SER A 205 -1.01 17.13 13.59
C SER A 205 -0.74 18.60 13.31
N CYS A 206 -1.78 19.40 13.01
CA CYS A 206 -1.61 20.85 12.84
C CYS A 206 -0.97 21.50 14.06
N THR A 207 -1.29 21.02 15.26
CA THR A 207 -0.72 21.51 16.53
C THR A 207 0.77 21.16 16.63
N ASP A 208 1.13 19.91 16.35
CA ASP A 208 2.52 19.45 16.44
C ASP A 208 3.38 20.09 15.35
N MET A 209 2.84 20.25 14.15
CA MET A 209 3.50 20.96 13.05
C MET A 209 3.71 22.43 13.40
N HIS A 210 2.75 23.10 14.03
CA HIS A 210 2.92 24.47 14.50
C HIS A 210 4.02 24.57 15.58
N GLN A 211 4.05 23.64 16.55
CA GLN A 211 5.11 23.60 17.55
C GLN A 211 6.49 23.30 16.93
N TYR A 212 6.55 22.40 15.97
CA TYR A 212 7.76 22.09 15.20
C TYR A 212 8.27 23.32 14.42
N LEU A 213 7.38 24.04 13.74
CA LEU A 213 7.75 25.28 13.06
C LEU A 213 8.26 26.32 14.06
N LEU A 214 7.70 26.42 15.26
CA LEU A 214 8.15 27.35 16.28
C LEU A 214 9.50 26.99 16.91
N SER A 215 9.87 25.69 16.93
CA SER A 215 11.13 25.23 17.52
C SER A 215 12.34 25.47 16.61
N ASP A 216 12.12 25.55 15.29
CA ASP A 216 13.17 25.79 14.30
C ASP A 216 13.23 27.28 13.87
N LYS A 217 14.13 28.03 14.51
CA LYS A 217 14.35 29.46 14.22
C LYS A 217 14.90 29.72 12.82
N GLU A 218 15.68 28.80 12.25
CA GLU A 218 16.22 28.96 10.89
C GLU A 218 15.10 28.79 9.86
N LEU A 219 14.25 27.78 10.05
CA LEU A 219 13.07 27.55 9.22
C LEU A 219 12.08 28.72 9.32
N LEU A 220 11.81 29.27 10.52
CA LEU A 220 11.00 30.48 10.67
C LEU A 220 11.62 31.69 9.95
N GLY A 221 12.94 31.83 10.02
CA GLY A 221 13.69 32.84 9.27
C GLY A 221 13.47 32.67 7.77
N ALA A 222 13.57 31.45 7.26
CA ALA A 222 13.34 31.14 5.85
C ALA A 222 11.89 31.40 5.42
N ILE A 223 10.90 30.98 6.22
CA ILE A 223 9.47 31.19 5.96
C ILE A 223 9.12 32.67 5.96
N SER A 224 9.65 33.46 6.90
CA SER A 224 9.41 34.90 6.96
C SER A 224 10.21 35.68 5.90
N SER A 225 11.25 35.08 5.32
CA SER A 225 12.09 35.73 4.32
C SER A 225 11.33 36.03 3.02
N ASN A 226 11.72 37.13 2.37
CA ASN A 226 11.21 37.49 1.05
C ASN A 226 11.87 36.70 -0.09
N ASN A 227 12.90 35.90 0.21
CA ASN A 227 13.68 35.15 -0.78
C ASN A 227 12.87 34.04 -1.47
N LYS A 228 11.71 33.69 -0.90
CA LYS A 228 10.75 32.74 -1.46
C LYS A 228 9.98 33.27 -2.68
N TYR A 229 10.02 34.57 -2.97
CA TYR A 229 9.28 35.17 -4.08
C TYR A 229 10.18 35.50 -5.28
N ALA A 230 9.93 34.84 -6.42
CA ALA A 230 10.74 34.99 -7.64
C ALA A 230 10.72 36.42 -8.24
N PHE A 231 9.64 37.18 -8.09
CA PHE A 231 9.45 38.50 -8.73
C PHE A 231 10.37 39.61 -8.19
N LYS A 232 11.06 39.41 -7.05
CA LYS A 232 12.03 40.39 -6.52
C LYS A 232 13.46 40.20 -7.01
N LYS A 233 13.78 39.08 -7.68
CA LYS A 233 15.12 38.88 -8.27
C LYS A 233 15.37 39.75 -9.53
N GLN A 234 14.36 40.43 -10.05
CA GLN A 234 14.44 41.27 -11.26
C GLN A 234 14.51 42.78 -11.01
N ARG A 235 14.57 43.24 -9.75
CA ARG A 235 14.67 44.70 -9.42
C ARG A 235 16.08 45.18 -9.07
N VAL A 236 17.11 44.47 -9.54
CA VAL A 236 18.50 44.94 -9.49
C VAL A 236 19.17 44.64 -10.84
N GLN A 237 18.85 45.45 -11.84
CA GLN A 237 19.76 45.87 -12.91
C GLN A 237 19.45 47.32 -13.24
#